data_AF-A0A6A1WN84-F1
#
_entry.id   AF-A0A6A1WN84-F1
#
_cell.length_a   1.000
_cell.length_b   1.000
_cell.length_c   1.000
_cell.angle_alpha   90.00
_cell.angle_beta   90.00
_cell.angle_gamma   90.00
#
_symmetry.space_group_name_H-M   'P 1'
#
loop_
_entity.id
_entity.type
_entity.pdbx_description
1 polymer ?
#
loop_
_entity_poly.entity_id
_entity_poly.type
_entity_poly.pdbx_seq_one_letter_code
_entity_poly.pdbx_strand_id
1 'polypeptide(L)'
;MKKGVPTYLVTVLLFALACSLTSASDPSPLQDFCVASKDSNEFVNGKFCNDPMRATANDFFFSGLDKAGDTSNRQGSNVTAVNVDNLAGLNTLGISVARIDFAPYGLNPPHTHPRGTEVIVVLEGTLYVGFVTSNIDNRNRLFTKVLNKGDVFVFPVGLIHFQWNMGNTNALVFAALSSQNPGVITIANAAALVP
;
A
#
# COMPACT_ATOMS: atom_id res chain seq x y z
N MET A 1 -3.24 20.69 57.58
CA MET A 1 -2.31 19.65 57.08
C MET A 1 -2.47 19.54 55.57
N LYS A 2 -1.53 20.10 54.79
CA LYS A 2 -1.55 19.94 53.32
C LYS A 2 -0.93 18.58 53.00
N LYS A 3 -1.74 17.60 52.58
CA LYS A 3 -1.21 16.33 52.04
C LYS A 3 -0.53 16.66 50.70
N GLY A 4 0.80 16.62 50.67
CA GLY A 4 1.57 16.83 49.44
C GLY A 4 1.24 15.74 48.42
N VAL A 5 1.23 16.11 47.13
CA VAL A 5 1.08 15.13 46.04
C VAL A 5 2.26 14.15 46.15
N PRO A 6 1.99 12.83 46.27
CA PRO A 6 3.07 11.86 46.39
C PRO A 6 3.95 11.85 45.15
N THR A 7 5.28 11.89 45.34
CA THR A 7 6.27 11.95 44.25
C THR A 7 6.11 10.86 43.20
N TYR A 8 5.61 9.67 43.58
CA TYR A 8 5.34 8.57 42.66
C TYR A 8 4.21 8.87 41.65
N LEU A 9 3.23 9.71 42.01
CA LEU A 9 2.18 10.15 41.09
C LEU A 9 2.75 11.09 40.03
N VAL A 10 3.69 11.95 40.41
CA VAL A 10 4.37 12.87 39.49
C VAL A 10 5.24 12.09 38.50
N THR A 11 5.98 11.07 38.95
CA THR A 11 6.80 10.24 38.06
C THR A 11 5.97 9.39 37.12
N VAL A 12 4.84 8.81 37.56
CA VAL A 12 3.93 8.06 36.68
C VAL A 12 3.30 8.96 35.62
N LEU A 13 2.89 10.19 35.98
CA LEU A 13 2.37 11.15 35.01
C LEU A 13 3.42 11.57 33.96
N LEU A 14 4.67 11.81 34.38
CA LEU A 14 5.75 12.14 33.45
C LEU A 14 6.09 10.97 32.51
N PHE A 15 6.04 9.73 33.01
CA PHE A 15 6.28 8.54 32.19
C PHE A 15 5.14 8.29 31.19
N ALA A 16 3.89 8.50 31.62
CA ALA A 16 2.73 8.40 30.76
C ALA A 16 2.71 9.49 29.66
N LEU A 17 3.17 10.71 29.94
CA LEU A 17 3.36 11.75 28.93
C LEU A 17 4.51 11.44 27.95
N ALA A 18 5.49 10.64 28.36
CA ALA A 18 6.62 10.24 27.53
C ALA A 18 6.31 9.05 26.60
N CYS A 19 5.17 8.36 26.79
CA CYS A 19 4.70 7.33 25.88
C CYS A 19 4.15 7.98 24.59
N SER A 20 4.97 8.08 23.56
CA SER A 20 4.49 8.41 22.22
C SER A 20 3.61 7.28 21.70
N LEU A 21 2.41 7.62 21.21
CA LEU A 21 1.58 6.71 20.44
C LEU A 21 2.31 6.41 19.13
N THR A 22 2.91 5.23 19.00
CA THR A 22 3.50 4.78 17.75
C THR A 22 2.37 4.39 16.80
N SER A 23 2.24 5.11 15.68
CA SER A 23 1.33 4.72 14.60
C SER A 23 2.04 3.71 13.70
N ALA A 24 1.39 2.57 13.42
CA ALA A 24 1.87 1.56 12.48
C ALA A 24 1.35 1.79 11.04
N SER A 25 0.61 2.87 10.82
CA SER A 25 0.10 3.31 9.51
C SER A 25 0.62 4.71 9.17
N ASP A 26 0.40 5.14 7.92
CA ASP A 26 0.65 6.53 7.50
C ASP A 26 0.06 7.53 8.52
N PRO A 27 0.82 8.55 8.96
CA PRO A 27 0.32 9.58 9.87
C PRO A 27 -0.84 10.35 9.26
N SER A 28 -1.82 10.75 10.08
CA SER A 28 -2.88 11.66 9.64
C SER A 28 -2.30 13.01 9.19
N PRO A 29 -2.87 13.63 8.14
CA PRO A 29 -2.41 14.94 7.70
C PRO A 29 -2.72 16.00 8.76
N LEU A 30 -1.83 16.99 8.88
CA LEU A 30 -1.98 18.12 9.82
C LEU A 30 -2.51 19.41 9.14
N GLN A 31 -2.78 19.33 7.84
CA GLN A 31 -3.28 20.40 6.98
C GLN A 31 -4.00 19.76 5.78
N ASP A 32 -4.74 20.54 5.00
CA ASP A 32 -5.55 20.04 3.89
C ASP A 32 -4.74 19.25 2.84
N PHE A 33 -3.51 19.71 2.53
CA PHE A 33 -2.61 19.03 1.62
C PHE A 33 -1.14 19.39 1.89
N CYS A 34 -0.23 18.51 1.45
CA CYS A 34 1.21 18.74 1.46
C CYS A 34 1.82 18.08 0.22
N VAL A 35 1.91 18.80 -0.89
CA VAL A 35 2.48 18.27 -2.15
C VAL A 35 3.96 17.93 -1.93
N ALA A 36 4.35 16.68 -2.21
CA ALA A 36 5.74 16.24 -2.03
C ALA A 36 6.72 17.08 -2.86
N SER A 37 7.73 17.61 -2.18
CA SER A 37 8.84 18.34 -2.80
C SER A 37 9.81 17.38 -3.48
N LYS A 38 10.31 17.79 -4.65
CA LYS A 38 11.36 17.08 -5.40
C LYS A 38 12.76 17.63 -5.14
N ASP A 39 12.85 18.80 -4.48
CA ASP A 39 14.08 19.60 -4.39
C ASP A 39 14.78 19.49 -3.03
N SER A 40 14.33 18.58 -2.15
CA SER A 40 14.98 18.36 -0.86
C SER A 40 16.02 17.26 -0.93
N ASN A 41 17.23 17.56 -0.45
CA ASN A 41 18.30 16.58 -0.22
C ASN A 41 18.27 15.97 1.19
N GLU A 42 17.31 16.37 2.02
CA GLU A 42 17.15 15.89 3.38
C GLU A 42 16.13 14.74 3.45
N PHE A 43 16.25 13.90 4.48
CA PHE A 43 15.40 12.74 4.68
C PHE A 43 14.51 12.93 5.91
N VAL A 44 13.21 12.75 5.72
CA VAL A 44 12.19 12.74 6.78
C VAL A 44 11.32 11.49 6.63
N ASN A 45 10.50 11.18 7.63
CA ASN A 45 9.46 10.17 7.46
C ASN A 45 8.38 10.70 6.50
N GLY A 46 8.36 10.18 5.27
CA GLY A 46 7.52 10.69 4.18
C GLY A 46 8.30 11.58 3.22
N LYS A 47 7.75 12.75 2.87
CA LYS A 47 8.38 13.74 1.98
C LYS A 47 8.15 15.14 2.52
N PHE A 48 9.10 16.05 2.27
CA PHE A 48 8.90 17.48 2.52
C PHE A 48 7.77 18.04 1.66
N CYS A 49 7.12 19.10 2.14
CA CYS A 49 6.07 19.81 1.39
C CYS A 49 6.65 20.94 0.55
N ASN A 50 6.09 21.17 -0.64
CA ASN A 50 6.24 22.45 -1.34
C ASN A 50 5.40 23.55 -0.68
N ASP A 51 5.66 24.81 -1.03
CA ASP A 51 4.82 25.95 -0.65
C ASP A 51 3.37 25.75 -1.13
N PRO A 52 2.38 25.70 -0.22
CA PRO A 52 0.99 25.44 -0.59
C PRO A 52 0.40 26.52 -1.51
N MET A 53 0.94 27.75 -1.50
CA MET A 53 0.48 28.82 -2.39
C MET A 53 0.90 28.63 -3.85
N ARG A 54 1.83 27.70 -4.09
CA ARG A 54 2.31 27.35 -5.44
C ARG A 54 1.65 26.09 -6.01
N ALA A 55 0.84 25.40 -5.21
CA ALA A 55 0.17 24.18 -5.63
C ALA A 55 -0.87 24.48 -6.72
N THR A 56 -0.97 23.55 -7.68
CA THR A 56 -1.91 23.62 -8.79
C THR A 56 -2.65 22.28 -8.93
N ALA A 57 -3.71 22.25 -9.74
CA ALA A 57 -4.43 21.01 -10.02
C ALA A 57 -3.52 19.90 -10.58
N ASN A 58 -2.44 20.26 -11.28
CA ASN A 58 -1.49 19.31 -11.85
C ASN A 58 -0.70 18.55 -10.79
N ASP A 59 -0.53 19.09 -9.57
CA ASP A 59 0.15 18.41 -8.47
C ASP A 59 -0.66 17.24 -7.89
N PHE A 60 -1.98 17.25 -8.14
CA PHE A 60 -2.95 16.26 -7.70
C PHE A 60 -3.48 15.39 -8.84
N PHE A 61 -2.90 15.49 -10.03
CA PHE A 61 -3.37 14.82 -11.23
C PHE A 61 -2.34 13.80 -11.75
N PHE A 62 -2.82 12.62 -12.11
CA PHE A 62 -2.05 11.61 -12.83
C PHE A 62 -2.84 11.11 -14.04
N SER A 63 -2.24 11.15 -15.21
CA SER A 63 -2.78 10.56 -16.45
C SER A 63 -2.04 9.28 -16.80
N GLY A 64 -2.72 8.32 -17.44
CA GLY A 64 -2.08 7.14 -18.02
C GLY A 64 -2.65 5.80 -17.54
N LEU A 65 -3.45 5.77 -16.47
CA LEU A 65 -4.13 4.55 -16.01
C LEU A 65 -5.23 4.07 -16.96
N ASP A 66 -5.60 4.86 -17.97
CA ASP A 66 -6.44 4.44 -19.09
C ASP A 66 -5.73 3.43 -20.00
N LYS A 67 -4.39 3.46 -20.04
CA LYS A 67 -3.57 2.61 -20.90
C LYS A 67 -3.19 1.31 -20.19
N ALA A 68 -3.30 0.20 -20.91
CA ALA A 68 -2.82 -1.09 -20.43
C ALA A 68 -1.29 -1.09 -20.30
N GLY A 69 -0.81 -1.69 -19.21
CA GLY A 69 0.61 -1.99 -19.04
C GLY A 69 1.10 -3.10 -19.97
N ASP A 70 2.41 -3.17 -20.20
CA ASP A 70 3.01 -4.20 -21.05
C ASP A 70 3.12 -5.55 -20.31
N THR A 71 2.27 -6.49 -20.71
CA THR A 71 2.25 -7.85 -20.17
C THR A 71 3.16 -8.81 -20.95
N SER A 72 3.97 -8.33 -21.90
CA SER A 72 4.93 -9.13 -22.70
C SER A 72 6.18 -9.51 -21.88
N ASN A 73 5.97 -10.07 -20.70
CA ASN A 73 7.01 -10.46 -19.76
C ASN A 73 6.76 -11.88 -19.22
N ARG A 74 7.71 -12.42 -18.46
CA ARG A 74 7.64 -13.81 -17.97
C ARG A 74 6.43 -14.07 -17.06
N GLN A 75 5.99 -13.06 -16.33
CA GLN A 75 4.86 -13.15 -15.42
C GLN A 75 3.52 -13.02 -16.15
N GLY A 76 3.50 -12.41 -17.34
CA GLY A 76 2.26 -12.13 -18.07
C GLY A 76 1.39 -11.10 -17.36
N SER A 77 1.96 -10.26 -16.49
CA SER A 77 1.25 -9.23 -15.74
C SER A 77 2.07 -7.96 -15.64
N ASN A 78 1.42 -6.81 -15.47
CA ASN A 78 2.09 -5.53 -15.23
C ASN A 78 1.34 -4.71 -14.19
N VAL A 79 2.07 -4.13 -13.24
CA VAL A 79 1.55 -3.22 -12.22
C VAL A 79 1.96 -1.80 -12.57
N THR A 80 0.99 -0.95 -12.89
CA THR A 80 1.18 0.50 -13.04
C THR A 80 0.76 1.18 -11.74
N ALA A 81 1.70 1.35 -10.83
CA ALA A 81 1.46 1.97 -9.53
C ALA A 81 1.37 3.49 -9.63
N VAL A 82 0.50 4.10 -8.83
CA VAL A 82 0.39 5.54 -8.61
C VAL A 82 0.46 5.81 -7.11
N ASN A 83 1.66 6.10 -6.65
CA ASN A 83 2.01 6.31 -5.26
C ASN A 83 2.65 7.71 -5.10
N VAL A 84 3.10 8.07 -3.90
CA VAL A 84 3.65 9.40 -3.64
C VAL A 84 4.84 9.79 -4.54
N ASP A 85 5.58 8.82 -5.07
CA ASP A 85 6.77 9.08 -5.89
C ASP A 85 6.43 9.53 -7.31
N ASN A 86 5.23 9.24 -7.81
CA ASN A 86 4.76 9.65 -9.13
C ASN A 86 3.48 10.51 -9.13
N LEU A 87 2.80 10.62 -7.99
CA LEU A 87 1.75 11.60 -7.74
C LEU A 87 2.01 12.32 -6.41
N ALA A 88 2.70 13.45 -6.49
CA ALA A 88 3.19 14.20 -5.34
C ALA A 88 2.08 14.67 -4.38
N GLY A 89 0.88 14.92 -4.89
CA GLY A 89 -0.30 15.27 -4.11
C GLY A 89 -0.80 14.18 -3.15
N LEU A 90 -0.33 12.93 -3.26
CA LEU A 90 -0.68 11.85 -2.32
C LEU A 90 0.04 11.94 -0.97
N ASN A 91 1.07 12.78 -0.86
CA ASN A 91 1.85 12.88 0.36
C ASN A 91 0.99 13.35 1.54
N THR A 92 1.15 12.67 2.68
CA THR A 92 0.37 12.79 3.93
C THR A 92 -1.08 12.26 3.88
N LEU A 93 -1.57 11.79 2.73
CA LEU A 93 -2.99 11.42 2.57
C LEU A 93 -3.29 9.93 2.83
N GLY A 94 -2.26 9.10 3.06
CA GLY A 94 -2.45 7.73 3.52
C GLY A 94 -3.06 6.77 2.49
N ILE A 95 -3.04 7.10 1.20
CA ILE A 95 -3.61 6.27 0.13
C ILE A 95 -2.75 6.27 -1.13
N SER A 96 -2.88 5.21 -1.92
CA SER A 96 -2.36 5.11 -3.29
C SER A 96 -3.25 4.19 -4.12
N VAL A 97 -3.03 4.16 -5.44
CA VAL A 97 -3.79 3.32 -6.38
C VAL A 97 -2.83 2.62 -7.34
N ALA A 98 -3.20 1.47 -7.88
CA ALA A 98 -2.49 0.83 -8.98
C ALA A 98 -3.49 0.26 -9.98
N ARG A 99 -3.10 0.27 -11.27
CA ARG A 99 -3.72 -0.54 -12.30
C ARG A 99 -2.91 -1.82 -12.46
N ILE A 100 -3.56 -2.97 -12.59
CA ILE A 100 -2.88 -4.23 -12.88
C ILE A 100 -3.53 -4.89 -14.08
N ASP A 101 -2.71 -5.12 -15.11
CA ASP A 101 -3.11 -5.79 -16.35
C ASP A 101 -2.52 -7.21 -16.36
N PHE A 102 -3.31 -8.17 -16.85
CA PHE A 102 -2.91 -9.57 -16.98
C PHE A 102 -3.20 -10.07 -18.40
N ALA A 103 -2.19 -10.64 -19.04
CA ALA A 103 -2.36 -11.49 -20.21
C ALA A 103 -3.09 -12.79 -19.82
N PRO A 104 -3.56 -13.62 -20.78
CA PRO A 104 -4.07 -14.95 -20.48
C PRO A 104 -3.03 -15.74 -19.69
N TYR A 105 -3.46 -16.40 -18.62
CA TYR A 105 -2.57 -17.16 -17.71
C TYR A 105 -1.54 -16.31 -16.93
N GLY A 106 -1.62 -14.98 -17.03
CA GLY A 106 -0.73 -14.05 -16.35
C GLY A 106 -0.87 -14.08 -14.82
N LEU A 107 0.24 -13.99 -14.12
CA LEU A 107 0.36 -14.08 -12.67
C LEU A 107 1.00 -12.81 -12.13
N ASN A 108 0.35 -12.15 -11.17
CA ASN A 108 1.05 -11.27 -10.24
C ASN A 108 1.53 -12.16 -9.09
N PRO A 109 2.84 -12.46 -9.01
CA PRO A 109 3.37 -13.53 -8.16
C PRO A 109 3.13 -13.26 -6.67
N PRO A 110 3.31 -14.27 -5.80
CA PRO A 110 3.25 -14.07 -4.36
C PRO A 110 4.11 -12.88 -3.91
N HIS A 111 3.46 -11.89 -3.30
CA HIS A 111 4.08 -10.66 -2.80
C HIS A 111 3.39 -10.19 -1.53
N THR A 112 3.97 -9.19 -0.86
CA THR A 112 3.37 -8.52 0.29
C THR A 112 3.58 -7.00 0.22
N HIS A 113 2.63 -6.27 0.79
CA HIS A 113 2.68 -4.84 1.04
C HIS A 113 2.94 -4.60 2.53
N PRO A 114 4.18 -4.29 2.95
CA PRO A 114 4.53 -4.20 4.37
C PRO A 114 3.82 -3.06 5.11
N ARG A 115 3.30 -2.05 4.39
CA ARG A 115 2.75 -0.82 4.98
C ARG A 115 1.35 -0.45 4.51
N GLY A 116 0.69 -1.27 3.70
CA GLY A 116 -0.65 -0.98 3.20
C GLY A 116 -1.51 -2.23 3.12
N THR A 117 -2.79 -2.09 3.51
CA THR A 117 -3.84 -3.02 3.09
C THR A 117 -4.18 -2.69 1.63
N GLU A 118 -4.48 -3.72 0.84
CA GLU A 118 -4.90 -3.56 -0.55
C GLU A 118 -6.36 -4.02 -0.71
N VAL A 119 -7.12 -3.32 -1.52
CA VAL A 119 -8.42 -3.78 -2.02
C VAL A 119 -8.44 -3.66 -3.53
N ILE A 120 -8.85 -4.73 -4.22
CA ILE A 120 -8.99 -4.73 -5.68
C ILE A 120 -10.45 -4.74 -6.12
N VAL A 121 -10.71 -4.15 -7.29
CA VAL A 121 -11.95 -4.33 -8.05
C VAL A 121 -11.62 -4.83 -9.45
N VAL A 122 -12.31 -5.88 -9.90
CA VAL A 122 -12.14 -6.42 -11.26
C VAL A 122 -12.96 -5.60 -12.24
N LEU A 123 -12.31 -5.05 -13.27
CA LEU A 123 -13.00 -4.32 -14.34
C LEU A 123 -13.21 -5.15 -15.60
N GLU A 124 -12.31 -6.10 -15.86
CA GLU A 124 -12.38 -7.00 -17.02
C GLU A 124 -11.80 -8.38 -16.66
N GLY A 125 -12.31 -9.42 -17.34
CA GLY A 125 -11.84 -10.80 -17.18
C GLY A 125 -12.25 -11.47 -15.87
N THR A 126 -11.48 -12.49 -15.50
CA THR A 126 -11.68 -13.33 -14.32
C THR A 126 -10.33 -13.56 -13.64
N LEU A 127 -10.26 -13.44 -12.31
CA LEU A 127 -9.03 -13.61 -11.55
C LEU A 127 -9.21 -14.59 -10.40
N TYR A 128 -8.29 -15.55 -10.30
CA TYR A 128 -8.10 -16.33 -9.09
C TYR A 128 -7.14 -15.60 -8.17
N VAL A 129 -7.61 -15.25 -6.98
CA VAL A 129 -6.84 -14.47 -6.02
C VAL A 129 -6.76 -15.21 -4.69
N GLY A 130 -5.79 -14.84 -3.87
CA GLY A 130 -5.77 -15.28 -2.49
C GLY A 130 -4.66 -14.67 -1.65
N PHE A 131 -4.82 -14.80 -0.33
CA PHE A 131 -3.78 -14.47 0.65
C PHE A 131 -3.55 -15.62 1.61
N VAL A 132 -2.37 -15.62 2.21
CA VAL A 132 -1.93 -16.64 3.17
C VAL A 132 -1.83 -15.99 4.54
N THR A 133 -2.46 -16.60 5.55
CA THR A 133 -2.36 -16.11 6.94
C THR A 133 -0.96 -16.32 7.48
N SER A 134 -0.63 -15.55 8.52
CA SER A 134 0.47 -15.87 9.41
C SER A 134 0.23 -17.21 10.12
N ASN A 135 1.27 -17.71 10.77
CA ASN A 135 1.35 -19.01 11.43
C ASN A 135 0.37 -19.17 12.61
N ILE A 136 -0.92 -19.35 12.32
CA ILE A 136 -1.98 -19.58 13.30
C ILE A 136 -2.03 -21.08 13.57
N ASP A 137 -1.87 -21.49 14.83
CA ASP A 137 -1.81 -22.89 15.26
C ASP A 137 -0.78 -23.73 14.48
N ASN A 138 0.44 -23.20 14.34
CA ASN A 138 1.56 -23.83 13.61
C ASN A 138 1.28 -24.13 12.12
N ARG A 139 0.31 -23.44 11.51
CA ARG A 139 0.01 -23.56 10.08
C ARG A 139 -0.28 -22.21 9.43
N ASN A 140 0.09 -22.09 8.17
CA ASN A 140 -0.39 -21.04 7.28
C ASN A 140 -1.68 -21.53 6.61
N ARG A 141 -2.71 -20.68 6.54
CA ARG A 141 -3.96 -20.97 5.84
C ARG A 141 -4.07 -20.11 4.58
N LEU A 142 -4.40 -20.75 3.46
CA LEU A 142 -4.71 -20.07 2.21
C LEU A 142 -6.21 -19.74 2.13
N PHE A 143 -6.53 -18.48 1.85
CA PHE A 143 -7.87 -18.01 1.51
C PHE A 143 -7.89 -17.60 0.04
N THR A 144 -8.80 -18.18 -0.73
CA THR A 144 -8.87 -17.93 -2.18
C THR A 144 -10.30 -17.68 -2.66
N LYS A 145 -10.39 -17.01 -3.82
CA LYS A 145 -11.65 -16.78 -4.52
C LYS A 145 -11.39 -16.59 -6.02
N VAL A 146 -12.33 -17.00 -6.85
CA VAL A 146 -12.41 -16.57 -8.25
C VAL A 146 -13.31 -15.35 -8.31
N LEU A 147 -12.76 -14.24 -8.80
CA LEU A 147 -13.43 -12.96 -8.98
C LEU A 147 -13.79 -12.75 -10.44
N ASN A 148 -14.98 -12.19 -10.70
CA ASN A 148 -15.44 -11.74 -12.00
C ASN A 148 -15.54 -10.21 -12.02
N LYS A 149 -15.80 -9.64 -13.20
CA LYS A 149 -16.05 -8.20 -13.34
C LYS A 149 -17.06 -7.68 -12.31
N GLY A 150 -16.67 -6.63 -11.58
CA GLY A 150 -17.44 -5.98 -10.53
C GLY A 150 -17.17 -6.54 -9.13
N ASP A 151 -16.54 -7.71 -9.01
CA ASP A 151 -16.20 -8.30 -7.71
C ASP A 151 -15.03 -7.56 -7.06
N VAL A 152 -15.03 -7.56 -5.73
CA VAL A 152 -14.05 -6.92 -4.86
C VAL A 152 -13.40 -7.94 -3.94
N PHE A 153 -12.10 -7.78 -3.67
CA PHE A 153 -11.38 -8.62 -2.71
C PHE A 153 -10.34 -7.81 -1.94
N VAL A 154 -10.19 -8.09 -0.65
CA VAL A 154 -9.28 -7.38 0.26
C VAL A 154 -8.10 -8.27 0.66
N PHE A 155 -6.91 -7.69 0.66
CA PHE A 155 -5.67 -8.30 1.12
C PHE A 155 -5.18 -7.55 2.37
N PRO A 156 -5.19 -8.19 3.55
CA PRO A 156 -4.76 -7.53 4.79
C PRO A 156 -3.29 -7.11 4.73
N VAL A 157 -2.98 -5.97 5.36
CA VAL A 157 -1.61 -5.42 5.45
C VAL A 157 -0.58 -6.49 5.84
N GLY A 158 0.53 -6.53 5.12
CA GLY A 158 1.65 -7.41 5.40
C GLY A 158 1.45 -8.89 5.05
N LEU A 159 0.24 -9.35 4.70
CA LEU A 159 0.03 -10.74 4.31
C LEU A 159 0.47 -11.03 2.87
N ILE A 160 1.07 -12.20 2.69
CA ILE A 160 1.46 -12.69 1.36
C ILE A 160 0.20 -12.98 0.56
N HIS A 161 0.11 -12.44 -0.65
CA HIS A 161 -1.02 -12.66 -1.54
C HIS A 161 -0.58 -12.65 -3.00
N PHE A 162 -1.50 -13.04 -3.89
CA PHE A 162 -1.27 -13.17 -5.32
C PHE A 162 -2.56 -12.98 -6.12
N GLN A 163 -2.43 -12.74 -7.41
CA GLN A 163 -3.54 -12.73 -8.37
C GLN A 163 -3.11 -13.49 -9.64
N TRP A 164 -3.97 -14.37 -10.13
CA TRP A 164 -3.71 -15.20 -11.30
C TRP A 164 -4.89 -15.15 -12.26
N ASN A 165 -4.64 -14.75 -13.50
CA ASN A 165 -5.63 -14.82 -14.57
C ASN A 165 -5.71 -16.25 -15.12
N MET A 166 -6.66 -17.05 -14.62
CA MET A 166 -6.89 -18.40 -15.13
C MET A 166 -7.64 -18.43 -16.47
N GLY A 167 -8.06 -17.26 -16.97
CA GLY A 167 -8.81 -17.12 -18.22
C GLY A 167 -7.92 -17.18 -19.46
N ASN A 168 -8.58 -17.38 -20.60
CA ASN A 168 -7.98 -17.32 -21.93
C ASN A 168 -8.05 -15.91 -22.57
N THR A 169 -8.56 -14.92 -21.83
CA THR A 169 -8.63 -13.50 -22.22
C THR A 169 -7.80 -12.66 -21.26
N ASN A 170 -7.53 -11.40 -21.62
CA ASN A 170 -6.91 -10.46 -20.69
C ASN A 170 -7.83 -10.18 -19.48
N ALA A 171 -7.23 -9.75 -18.37
CA ALA A 171 -7.93 -9.27 -17.19
C ALA A 171 -7.34 -7.94 -16.70
N LEU A 172 -8.18 -7.14 -16.04
CA LEU A 172 -7.83 -5.81 -15.54
C LEU A 172 -8.44 -5.60 -14.15
N VAL A 173 -7.61 -5.15 -13.20
CA VAL A 173 -8.06 -4.66 -11.90
C VAL A 173 -7.50 -3.27 -11.59
N PHE A 174 -8.22 -2.55 -10.74
CA PHE A 174 -7.64 -1.47 -9.96
C PHE A 174 -7.49 -1.89 -8.51
N ALA A 175 -6.34 -1.60 -7.93
CA ALA A 175 -6.02 -1.78 -6.53
C ALA A 175 -5.98 -0.41 -5.84
N ALA A 176 -6.68 -0.25 -4.71
CA ALA A 176 -6.50 0.87 -3.80
C ALA A 176 -5.75 0.40 -2.56
N LEU A 177 -4.76 1.16 -2.11
CA LEU A 177 -3.90 0.79 -0.98
C LEU A 177 -3.95 1.84 0.12
N SER A 178 -3.95 1.39 1.37
CA SER A 178 -4.07 2.24 2.57
C SER A 178 -2.73 2.86 3.02
N SER A 179 -1.90 3.29 2.07
CA SER A 179 -0.68 4.05 2.32
C SER A 179 -0.27 4.81 1.06
N GLN A 180 0.34 5.98 1.23
CA GLN A 180 0.98 6.74 0.16
C GLN A 180 2.18 5.98 -0.46
N ASN A 181 2.78 5.07 0.33
CA ASN A 181 3.88 4.21 -0.09
C ASN A 181 3.77 2.82 0.59
N PRO A 182 2.92 1.93 0.05
CA PRO A 182 2.67 0.60 0.63
C PRO A 182 3.92 -0.29 0.61
N GLY A 183 4.86 -0.04 -0.31
CA GLY A 183 6.02 -0.90 -0.60
C GLY A 183 5.61 -2.23 -1.22
N VAL A 184 6.54 -2.96 -1.81
CA VAL A 184 6.26 -4.31 -2.34
C VAL A 184 7.47 -5.21 -2.12
N ILE A 185 7.21 -6.45 -1.70
CA ILE A 185 8.22 -7.50 -1.61
C ILE A 185 7.71 -8.71 -2.37
N THR A 186 8.30 -8.99 -3.54
CA THR A 186 8.05 -10.24 -4.27
C THR A 186 8.77 -11.39 -3.55
N ILE A 187 8.01 -12.39 -3.09
CA ILE A 187 8.52 -13.42 -2.19
C ILE A 187 9.63 -14.26 -2.83
N ALA A 188 9.45 -14.66 -4.09
CA ALA A 188 10.47 -15.42 -4.81
C ALA A 188 11.78 -14.64 -4.97
N ASN A 189 11.72 -13.34 -5.26
CA ASN A 189 12.90 -12.49 -5.38
C ASN A 189 13.61 -12.33 -4.04
N ALA A 190 12.84 -12.10 -2.96
CA ALA A 190 13.40 -11.99 -1.62
C ALA A 190 14.05 -13.29 -1.15
N ALA A 191 13.43 -14.44 -1.40
CA ALA A 191 13.98 -15.75 -1.08
C ALA A 191 15.29 -16.03 -1.82
N ALA A 192 15.43 -15.55 -3.07
CA ALA A 192 16.66 -15.70 -3.85
C ALA A 192 17.85 -14.88 -3.31
N LEU A 193 17.62 -13.93 -2.39
CA LEU A 193 18.68 -13.15 -1.74
C LEU A 193 19.19 -13.81 -0.45
N VAL A 194 18.54 -14.88 0.02
CA VAL A 194 18.95 -15.57 1.24
C VAL A 194 20.12 -16.53 0.91
N PRO A 195 21.29 -16.38 1.56
CA PRO A 195 22.47 -17.22 1.31
C PRO A 195 22.29 -18.66 1.78
#